data_AF-A0AAW1CKD8-F1
#
_entry.id   AF-A0AAW1CKD8-F1
#
_cell.length_a   1.000
_cell.length_b   1.000
_cell.length_c   1.000
_cell.angle_alpha   90.00
_cell.angle_beta   90.00
_cell.angle_gamma   90.00
#
_symmetry.space_group_name_H-M   'P 1'
#
loop_
_entity.id
_entity.type
_entity.pdbx_description
1 polymer ?
#
loop_
_entity_poly.entity_id
_entity_poly.type
_entity_poly.pdbx_seq_one_letter_code
_entity_poly.pdbx_strand_id
1 'polypeptide(L)'
;MSGKSQLIACSVQGEIRGYDSTSIPRDNIQHGDVLRELFSKKQVLLAELKNYSADPTGTGIPANTRLLTEISVSSGSKISSGGHVVVSLSTNNFTVIRCATVFAEGIFEGETFVVHPRADQVTHHLDIPLVPPKDTPLDIHIRAFVGTSANKNQFHVFEVTRQLPRFSMYNVANPDAKVIPDSFVTFRLNEKPMRLEAWQNQNFLVNSSTEERGGEGPSSAEWRISLTSLRDGSMLQLKYESGTMTIATPHMGIAADIIQSLAQFFNLTAIQSFAEFPNVYLNLRDLLNKVDELQQNAAKMSANVADTANVIRGLIVQAEDSRLLQYMKDLRECYSHLQQVNNDLIRNYSLRSANHKELLQTLRNINNIVQHASRLRVGKTKNDVASLCRTAIANKNINLLIKTIKTGEA
;
A
#
# COMPACT_ATOMS: atom_id res chain seq x y z
N MET A 1 27.64 38.26 5.44
CA MET A 1 27.32 36.83 5.66
C MET A 1 28.58 36.12 6.12
N SER A 2 28.56 35.32 7.19
CA SER A 2 29.77 34.71 7.79
C SER A 2 30.41 33.60 6.94
N GLY A 3 29.89 33.33 5.73
CA GLY A 3 30.37 32.29 4.82
C GLY A 3 30.18 30.86 5.34
N LYS A 4 29.55 30.68 6.50
CA LYS A 4 29.35 29.39 7.16
C LYS A 4 27.88 29.00 7.12
N SER A 5 27.61 27.72 6.85
CA SER A 5 26.27 27.15 6.87
C SER A 5 25.71 27.17 8.29
N GLN A 6 24.44 27.60 8.44
CA GLN A 6 23.73 27.65 9.72
C GLN A 6 22.47 26.79 9.64
N LEU A 7 22.08 26.17 10.76
CA LEU A 7 20.82 25.44 10.88
C LEU A 7 19.75 26.38 11.44
N ILE A 8 18.73 26.67 10.65
CA ILE A 8 17.59 27.47 11.09
C ILE A 8 16.46 26.51 11.44
N ALA A 9 16.01 26.54 12.69
CA ALA A 9 14.85 25.79 13.16
C ALA A 9 13.70 26.76 13.40
N CYS A 10 12.59 26.56 12.69
CA CYS A 10 11.37 27.32 12.86
C CYS A 10 10.33 26.43 13.55
N SER A 11 9.86 26.82 14.72
CA SER A 11 8.78 26.14 15.42
C SER A 11 7.42 26.46 14.80
N VAL A 12 6.42 25.63 15.10
CA VAL A 12 5.02 25.88 14.71
C VAL A 12 4.47 27.15 15.35
N GLN A 13 4.98 27.56 16.53
CA GLN A 13 4.61 28.82 17.17
C GLN A 13 5.28 30.05 16.54
N GLY A 14 6.15 29.87 15.54
CA GLY A 14 6.87 30.96 14.88
C GLY A 14 8.15 31.41 15.60
N GLU A 15 8.60 30.65 16.61
CA GLU A 15 9.94 30.86 17.18
C GLU A 15 11.00 30.37 16.19
N ILE A 16 11.91 31.26 15.80
CA ILE A 16 12.98 30.99 14.85
C ILE A 16 14.31 30.99 15.61
N ARG A 17 15.03 29.88 15.56
CA ARG A 17 16.36 29.73 16.18
C ARG A 17 17.40 29.41 15.12
N GLY A 18 18.51 30.13 15.13
CA GLY A 18 19.67 29.84 14.30
C GLY A 18 20.76 29.17 15.14
N TYR A 19 21.18 27.98 14.71
CA TYR A 19 22.31 27.26 15.30
C TYR A 19 23.50 27.33 14.35
N ASP A 20 24.66 27.71 14.89
CA ASP A 20 25.95 27.62 14.20
C ASP A 20 26.77 26.47 14.80
N SER A 21 27.71 25.95 14.03
CA SER A 21 28.74 24.98 14.43
C SER A 21 29.50 25.31 15.72
N THR A 22 29.52 26.59 16.13
CA THR A 22 30.13 27.12 17.37
C THR A 22 29.19 27.14 18.58
N SER A 23 27.89 27.00 18.37
CA SER A 23 26.86 27.07 19.42
C SER A 23 26.65 25.75 20.17
N ILE A 24 27.29 24.66 19.71
CA ILE A 24 27.24 23.34 20.37
C ILE A 24 28.49 23.21 21.26
N PRO A 25 28.37 23.27 22.59
CA PRO A 25 29.49 22.96 23.48
C PRO A 25 29.87 21.49 23.32
N ARG A 26 30.99 21.22 22.64
CA ARG A 26 31.39 19.85 22.24
C ARG A 26 31.95 18.99 23.38
N ASP A 27 32.43 19.57 24.47
CA ASP A 27 33.45 18.87 25.27
C ASP A 27 33.02 18.23 26.59
N ASN A 28 31.77 18.34 27.07
CA ASN A 28 31.40 17.74 28.37
C ASN A 28 30.10 16.91 28.40
N ILE A 29 29.12 17.20 27.55
CA ILE A 29 27.80 16.53 27.63
C ILE A 29 27.82 15.18 26.89
N GLN A 30 28.49 15.11 25.73
CA GLN A 30 28.55 13.88 24.94
C GLN A 30 29.37 12.77 25.60
N HIS A 31 30.43 13.12 26.34
CA HIS A 31 31.24 12.12 27.04
C HIS A 31 30.49 11.45 28.20
N GLY A 32 29.63 12.18 28.93
CA GLY A 32 28.87 11.63 30.05
C GLY A 32 27.84 10.58 29.63
N ASP A 33 27.10 10.86 28.55
CA ASP A 33 26.08 9.93 28.03
C ASP A 33 26.72 8.68 27.41
N VAL A 34 27.80 8.86 26.63
CA VAL A 34 28.57 7.73 26.07
C VAL A 34 29.18 6.89 27.20
N LEU A 35 29.74 7.51 28.23
CA LEU A 35 30.27 6.80 29.40
C LEU A 35 29.17 6.00 30.11
N ARG A 36 27.98 6.59 30.29
CA ARG A 36 26.82 5.91 30.89
C ARG A 36 26.35 4.72 30.03
N GLU A 37 26.29 4.88 28.72
CA GLU A 37 25.95 3.81 27.78
C GLU A 37 26.96 2.66 27.85
N LEU A 38 28.27 2.99 27.88
CA LEU A 38 29.34 2.01 28.01
C LEU A 38 29.29 1.27 29.36
N PHE A 39 28.99 1.96 30.46
CA PHE A 39 28.79 1.32 31.76
C PHE A 39 27.57 0.40 31.78
N SER A 40 26.46 0.80 31.16
CA SER A 40 25.28 -0.05 30.99
C SER A 40 25.62 -1.31 30.18
N LYS A 41 26.31 -1.15 29.04
CA LYS A 41 26.77 -2.27 28.20
C LYS A 41 27.72 -3.20 28.95
N LYS A 42 28.64 -2.66 29.77
CA LYS A 42 29.51 -3.45 30.65
C LYS A 42 28.69 -4.28 31.64
N GLN A 43 27.66 -3.72 32.27
CA GLN A 43 26.80 -4.45 33.20
C GLN A 43 26.02 -5.58 32.50
N VAL A 44 25.49 -5.34 31.29
CA VAL A 44 24.81 -6.36 30.47
C VAL A 44 25.76 -7.52 30.13
N LEU A 45 26.98 -7.22 29.67
CA LEU A 45 27.98 -8.24 29.33
C LEU A 45 28.45 -9.04 30.55
N LEU A 46 28.59 -8.40 31.71
CA LEU A 46 28.90 -9.10 32.96
C LEU A 46 27.78 -10.06 33.39
N ALA A 47 26.51 -9.67 33.18
CA ALA A 47 25.38 -10.55 33.43
C ALA A 47 25.35 -11.74 32.45
N GLU A 48 25.68 -11.51 31.18
CA GLU A 48 25.77 -12.56 30.16
C GLU A 48 26.88 -13.58 30.49
N LEU A 49 28.06 -13.10 30.91
CA LEU A 49 29.17 -13.97 31.36
C LEU A 49 28.77 -14.80 32.58
N LYS A 50 28.07 -14.19 33.55
CA LYS A 50 27.51 -14.92 34.70
C LYS A 50 26.53 -16.00 34.27
N ASN A 51 25.72 -15.76 33.23
CA ASN A 51 24.79 -16.76 32.71
C ASN A 51 25.52 -17.92 31.99
N TYR A 52 26.61 -17.66 31.28
CA TYR A 52 27.41 -18.71 30.63
C TYR A 52 28.27 -19.53 31.60
N SER A 53 28.66 -18.96 32.74
CA SER A 53 29.47 -19.63 33.77
C SER A 53 28.65 -20.39 34.81
N ALA A 54 27.33 -20.19 34.84
CA ALA A 54 26.42 -20.95 35.69
C ALA A 54 26.18 -22.36 35.11
N ASP A 55 26.07 -23.37 35.98
CA ASP A 55 25.76 -24.73 35.55
C ASP A 55 24.37 -24.79 34.89
N PRO A 56 24.25 -25.32 33.66
CA PRO A 56 22.99 -25.36 32.91
C PRO A 56 22.05 -26.49 33.35
N THR A 57 22.36 -27.19 34.44
CA THR A 57 21.68 -28.42 34.84
C THR A 57 20.28 -28.14 35.41
N GLY A 58 19.25 -28.43 34.60
CA GLY A 58 17.86 -28.52 35.06
C GLY A 58 16.99 -27.27 34.89
N THR A 59 17.53 -26.18 34.33
CA THR A 59 16.76 -24.95 34.08
C THR A 59 16.90 -24.52 32.62
N GLY A 60 15.87 -24.75 31.80
CA GLY A 60 15.81 -24.25 30.42
C GLY A 60 15.17 -25.21 29.43
N ILE A 61 15.24 -24.85 28.15
CA ILE A 61 14.89 -25.71 27.02
C ILE A 61 16.11 -26.51 26.54
N PRO A 62 15.93 -27.64 25.82
CA PRO A 62 17.05 -28.36 25.23
C PRO A 62 17.86 -27.46 24.28
N ALA A 63 19.20 -27.50 24.37
CA ALA A 63 20.08 -26.63 23.57
C ALA A 63 19.97 -26.85 22.05
N ASN A 64 19.48 -28.02 21.61
CA ASN A 64 19.24 -28.34 20.20
C ASN A 64 17.84 -27.92 19.71
N THR A 65 17.08 -27.16 20.49
CA THR A 65 15.78 -26.61 20.08
C THR A 65 15.98 -25.67 18.89
N ARG A 66 15.27 -25.94 17.80
CA ARG A 66 15.24 -25.09 16.61
C ARG A 66 13.81 -24.69 16.29
N LEU A 67 13.62 -23.41 15.98
CA LEU A 67 12.38 -22.89 15.43
C LEU A 67 12.41 -23.07 13.91
N LEU A 68 11.51 -23.90 13.40
CA LEU A 68 11.22 -24.06 11.99
C LEU A 68 10.14 -23.04 11.60
N THR A 69 10.31 -22.42 10.45
CA THR A 69 9.37 -21.42 9.93
C THR A 69 9.08 -21.74 8.49
N GLU A 70 7.80 -21.93 8.19
CA GLU A 70 7.29 -22.18 6.85
C GLU A 70 6.28 -21.09 6.49
N ILE A 71 6.28 -20.65 5.24
CA ILE A 71 5.35 -19.63 4.75
C ILE A 71 4.56 -20.27 3.61
N SER A 72 3.26 -20.29 3.75
CA SER A 72 2.33 -20.85 2.77
C SER A 72 1.11 -19.96 2.60
N VAL A 73 0.25 -20.30 1.65
CA VAL A 73 -1.00 -19.59 1.38
C VAL A 73 -2.18 -20.48 1.73
N SER A 74 -3.23 -19.89 2.30
CA SER A 74 -4.47 -20.58 2.62
C SER A 74 -5.68 -19.81 2.11
N SER A 75 -6.63 -20.53 1.51
CA SER A 75 -7.91 -19.97 1.05
C SER A 75 -8.92 -19.75 2.19
N GLY A 76 -8.58 -20.18 3.41
CA GLY A 76 -9.40 -20.01 4.61
C GLY A 76 -9.00 -20.98 5.72
N SER A 77 -9.07 -20.52 6.96
CA SER A 77 -8.78 -21.31 8.16
C SER A 77 -9.85 -21.06 9.23
N LYS A 78 -9.82 -21.86 10.31
CA LYS A 78 -10.71 -21.63 11.47
C LYS A 78 -10.46 -20.27 12.14
N ILE A 79 -9.28 -19.69 11.95
CA ILE A 79 -8.82 -18.45 12.60
C ILE A 79 -9.15 -17.24 11.70
N SER A 80 -9.02 -17.39 10.38
CA SER A 80 -9.37 -16.37 9.40
C SER A 80 -10.19 -16.98 8.28
N SER A 81 -11.46 -16.56 8.18
CA SER A 81 -12.39 -17.08 7.18
C SER A 81 -12.06 -16.66 5.75
N GLY A 82 -11.27 -15.59 5.57
CA GLY A 82 -10.79 -15.12 4.27
C GLY A 82 -9.44 -15.71 3.89
N GLY A 83 -9.05 -15.54 2.62
CA GLY A 83 -7.72 -15.96 2.15
C GLY A 83 -6.60 -15.16 2.81
N HIS A 84 -5.52 -15.84 3.20
CA HIS A 84 -4.40 -15.25 3.93
C HIS A 84 -3.09 -16.00 3.70
N VAL A 85 -1.97 -15.33 3.95
CA VAL A 85 -0.66 -15.96 4.07
C VAL A 85 -0.55 -16.55 5.47
N VAL A 86 -0.12 -17.80 5.58
CA VAL A 86 0.10 -18.49 6.86
C VAL A 86 1.60 -18.55 7.12
N VAL A 87 2.02 -17.98 8.24
CA VAL A 87 3.36 -18.21 8.78
C VAL A 87 3.26 -19.27 9.85
N SER A 88 3.71 -20.47 9.51
CA SER A 88 3.71 -21.65 10.36
C SER A 88 5.03 -21.70 11.14
N LEU A 89 4.92 -21.68 12.47
CA LEU A 89 6.05 -21.81 13.38
C LEU A 89 5.96 -23.16 14.09
N SER A 90 7.02 -23.97 14.01
CA SER A 90 7.09 -25.24 14.71
C SER A 90 8.45 -25.47 15.38
N THR A 91 8.48 -26.22 16.47
CA THR A 91 9.73 -26.62 17.13
C THR A 91 10.11 -28.05 16.78
N ASN A 92 11.41 -28.32 16.66
CA ASN A 92 11.91 -29.65 16.28
C ASN A 92 11.87 -30.71 17.41
N ASN A 93 11.52 -30.33 18.63
CA ASN A 93 11.63 -31.19 19.82
C ASN A 93 10.40 -31.08 20.75
N PHE A 94 9.24 -30.72 20.19
CA PHE A 94 7.96 -30.58 20.90
C PHE A 94 7.95 -29.56 22.05
N THR A 95 8.95 -28.67 22.13
CA THR A 95 8.90 -27.50 23.02
C THR A 95 7.75 -26.59 22.60
N VAL A 96 7.04 -26.04 23.57
CA VAL A 96 5.83 -25.27 23.29
C VAL A 96 6.12 -23.82 22.89
N ILE A 97 5.32 -23.29 21.99
CA ILE A 97 5.36 -21.88 21.57
C ILE A 97 4.26 -21.14 22.34
N ARG A 98 4.65 -20.36 23.35
CA ARG A 98 3.71 -19.64 24.23
C ARG A 98 3.01 -18.49 23.52
N CYS A 99 3.77 -17.75 22.73
CA CYS A 99 3.32 -16.66 21.89
C CYS A 99 4.36 -16.35 20.81
N ALA A 100 3.93 -15.60 19.80
CA ALA A 100 4.81 -15.04 18.80
C ALA A 100 4.41 -13.60 18.49
N THR A 101 5.40 -12.73 18.37
CA THR A 101 5.24 -11.35 17.93
C THR A 101 5.85 -11.20 16.55
N VAL A 102 5.07 -10.74 15.59
CA VAL A 102 5.51 -10.40 14.24
C VAL A 102 5.61 -8.89 14.11
N PHE A 103 6.77 -8.40 13.71
CA PHE A 103 7.04 -7.01 13.38
C PHE A 103 7.11 -6.89 11.87
N ALA A 104 6.29 -6.00 11.30
CA ALA A 104 6.30 -5.74 9.86
C ALA A 104 5.71 -4.36 9.58
N GLU A 105 6.33 -3.61 8.67
CA GLU A 105 5.83 -2.30 8.27
C GLU A 105 4.68 -2.44 7.28
N GLY A 106 3.56 -1.77 7.54
CA GLY A 106 2.46 -1.64 6.58
C GLY A 106 1.59 -2.88 6.37
N ILE A 107 1.76 -3.96 7.17
CA ILE A 107 0.85 -5.11 7.20
C ILE A 107 -0.29 -4.90 8.19
N PHE A 108 0.02 -4.31 9.36
CA PHE A 108 -0.91 -4.20 10.49
C PHE A 108 -1.32 -2.75 10.76
N GLU A 109 -2.36 -2.56 11.57
CA GLU A 109 -2.67 -1.26 12.17
C GLU A 109 -1.68 -0.97 13.32
N GLY A 110 -0.46 -0.58 12.95
CA GLY A 110 0.68 -0.40 13.85
C GLY A 110 1.93 -1.13 13.35
N GLU A 111 2.88 -1.39 14.25
CA GLU A 111 4.18 -2.02 13.91
C GLU A 111 4.22 -3.52 14.22
N THR A 112 3.31 -4.02 15.04
CA THR A 112 3.36 -5.39 15.59
C THR A 112 2.03 -6.10 15.56
N PHE A 113 2.11 -7.41 15.40
CA PHE A 113 1.00 -8.34 15.56
C PHE A 113 1.41 -9.46 16.52
N VAL A 114 0.64 -9.65 17.60
CA VAL A 114 0.94 -10.63 18.64
C VAL A 114 -0.09 -11.73 18.59
N VAL A 115 0.38 -12.97 18.39
CA VAL A 115 -0.44 -14.17 18.54
C VAL A 115 -0.12 -14.81 19.89
N HIS A 116 -1.12 -14.90 20.74
CA HIS A 116 -0.99 -15.44 22.09
C HIS A 116 -2.15 -16.40 22.40
N PRO A 117 -1.98 -17.71 22.10
CA PRO A 117 -2.99 -18.73 22.39
C PRO A 117 -3.33 -18.81 23.89
N ARG A 118 -4.50 -19.37 24.21
CA ARG A 118 -4.83 -19.73 25.59
C ARG A 118 -3.96 -20.91 26.05
N ALA A 119 -3.68 -21.01 27.35
CA ALA A 119 -2.72 -21.98 27.89
C ALA A 119 -3.08 -23.44 27.59
N ASP A 120 -4.37 -23.75 27.43
CA ASP A 120 -4.92 -25.04 27.03
C ASP A 120 -4.75 -25.36 25.53
N GLN A 121 -4.50 -24.34 24.70
CA GLN A 121 -4.34 -24.45 23.24
C GLN A 121 -2.88 -24.27 22.80
N VAL A 122 -1.96 -24.06 23.74
CA VAL A 122 -0.53 -23.90 23.45
C VAL A 122 0.04 -25.25 23.03
N THR A 123 0.64 -25.29 21.85
CA THR A 123 1.31 -26.48 21.32
C THR A 123 2.72 -26.13 20.85
N HIS A 124 3.41 -27.11 20.27
CA HIS A 124 4.71 -26.93 19.60
C HIS A 124 4.58 -26.28 18.21
N HIS A 125 3.36 -26.00 17.77
CA HIS A 125 3.02 -25.43 16.47
C HIS A 125 2.14 -24.18 16.65
N LEU A 126 2.41 -23.14 15.88
CA LEU A 126 1.65 -21.91 15.88
C LEU A 126 1.53 -21.32 14.48
N ASP A 127 0.29 -21.19 14.00
CA ASP A 127 -0.01 -20.55 12.73
C ASP A 127 -0.38 -19.08 12.93
N ILE A 128 0.27 -18.21 12.17
CA ILE A 128 0.06 -16.77 12.19
C ILE A 128 -0.52 -16.34 10.85
N PRO A 129 -1.80 -15.91 10.79
CA PRO A 129 -2.40 -15.41 9.56
C PRO A 129 -1.92 -13.97 9.29
N LEU A 130 -1.42 -13.72 8.09
CA LEU A 130 -1.00 -12.41 7.59
C LEU A 130 -1.80 -12.05 6.34
N VAL A 131 -2.24 -10.78 6.27
CA VAL A 131 -2.95 -10.23 5.11
C VAL A 131 -2.24 -8.92 4.71
N PRO A 132 -1.07 -8.98 4.03
CA PRO A 132 -0.39 -7.79 3.55
C PRO A 132 -1.33 -7.00 2.65
N PRO A 133 -1.51 -5.67 2.75
CA PRO A 133 -2.53 -4.91 2.00
C PRO A 133 -2.13 -4.56 0.56
N LYS A 134 -0.84 -4.66 0.22
CA LYS A 134 -0.30 -4.32 -1.12
C LYS A 134 0.69 -5.38 -1.57
N ASP A 135 0.92 -5.42 -2.88
CA ASP A 135 1.84 -6.35 -3.51
C ASP A 135 3.25 -5.75 -3.55
N THR A 136 3.89 -5.74 -2.39
CA THR A 136 5.27 -5.28 -2.17
C THR A 136 6.04 -6.34 -1.41
N PRO A 137 7.34 -6.56 -1.69
CA PRO A 137 8.15 -7.42 -0.85
C PRO A 137 8.24 -6.80 0.54
N LEU A 138 8.10 -7.62 1.58
CA LEU A 138 8.03 -7.16 2.97
C LEU A 138 8.87 -8.08 3.85
N ASP A 139 9.71 -7.48 4.68
CA ASP A 139 10.47 -8.22 5.68
C ASP A 139 9.63 -8.34 6.96
N ILE A 140 9.51 -9.56 7.46
CA ILE A 140 8.81 -9.89 8.70
C ILE A 140 9.82 -10.38 9.73
N HIS A 141 9.86 -9.72 10.88
CA HIS A 141 10.69 -10.14 12.02
C HIS A 141 9.80 -10.82 13.05
N ILE A 142 10.15 -12.05 13.41
CA ILE A 142 9.34 -12.90 14.26
C ILE A 142 10.12 -13.14 15.56
N ARG A 143 9.48 -12.84 16.68
CA ARG A 143 9.95 -13.19 18.03
C ARG A 143 9.04 -14.25 18.61
N ALA A 144 9.48 -15.50 18.63
CA ALA A 144 8.72 -16.62 19.18
C ALA A 144 9.21 -16.95 20.60
N PHE A 145 8.28 -17.06 21.54
CA PHE A 145 8.54 -17.36 22.94
C PHE A 145 8.39 -18.86 23.17
N VAL A 146 9.51 -19.56 23.31
CA VAL A 146 9.59 -21.02 23.37
C VAL A 146 9.93 -21.48 24.80
N GLY A 147 9.25 -22.52 25.26
CA GLY A 147 9.48 -23.08 26.59
C GLY A 147 9.10 -24.56 26.69
N THR A 148 9.38 -25.15 27.84
CA THR A 148 9.05 -26.57 28.11
C THR A 148 7.57 -26.76 28.44
N SER A 149 6.88 -25.74 28.96
CA SER A 149 5.46 -25.77 29.32
C SER A 149 4.85 -24.36 29.27
N ALA A 150 3.55 -24.27 28.97
CA ALA A 150 2.81 -23.01 28.85
C ALA A 150 2.70 -22.20 30.15
N ASN A 151 2.86 -22.87 31.31
CA ASN A 151 2.67 -22.28 32.64
C ASN A 151 3.97 -21.78 33.29
N LYS A 152 5.10 -21.81 32.57
CA LYS A 152 6.37 -21.28 33.08
C LYS A 152 6.37 -19.74 33.00
N ASN A 153 7.15 -19.11 33.89
CA ASN A 153 7.28 -17.65 33.94
C ASN A 153 8.43 -17.11 33.07
N GLN A 154 9.28 -18.00 32.54
CA GLN A 154 10.44 -17.65 31.72
C GLN A 154 10.43 -18.50 30.45
N PHE A 155 10.64 -17.83 29.32
CA PHE A 155 10.67 -18.42 27.98
C PHE A 155 11.92 -17.93 27.25
N HIS A 156 12.44 -18.74 26.34
CA HIS A 156 13.49 -18.31 25.42
C HIS A 156 12.84 -17.59 24.23
N VAL A 157 13.43 -16.48 23.81
CA VAL A 157 12.97 -15.74 22.64
C VAL A 157 13.82 -16.13 21.44
N PHE A 158 13.21 -16.78 20.46
CA PHE A 158 13.82 -17.05 19.17
C PHE A 158 13.47 -15.93 18.21
N GLU A 159 14.49 -15.30 17.64
CA GLU A 159 14.34 -14.26 16.64
C GLU A 159 14.61 -14.83 15.24
N VAL A 160 13.65 -14.67 14.33
CA VAL A 160 13.77 -15.12 12.94
C VAL A 160 13.28 -14.03 12.02
N THR A 161 14.04 -13.71 10.97
CA THR A 161 13.62 -12.81 9.91
C THR A 161 13.26 -13.62 8.68
N ARG A 162 12.09 -13.36 8.10
CA ARG A 162 11.68 -13.91 6.80
C ARG A 162 11.26 -12.78 5.87
N GLN A 163 11.34 -13.01 4.57
CA GLN A 163 10.87 -12.08 3.56
C GLN A 163 9.64 -12.66 2.87
N LEU A 164 8.56 -11.89 2.85
CA LEU A 164 7.39 -12.18 2.02
C LEU A 164 7.67 -11.67 0.61
N PRO A 165 7.45 -12.52 -0.42
CA PRO A 165 7.62 -12.10 -1.80
C PRO A 165 6.51 -11.12 -2.21
N ARG A 166 6.76 -10.39 -3.29
CA ARG A 166 5.91 -9.28 -3.76
C ARG A 166 4.45 -9.70 -3.94
N PHE A 167 4.21 -10.85 -4.56
CA PHE A 167 2.87 -11.36 -4.87
C PHE A 167 2.53 -12.55 -3.94
N SER A 168 2.60 -12.31 -2.63
CA SER A 168 2.34 -13.34 -1.60
C SER A 168 0.86 -13.69 -1.44
N MET A 169 -0.07 -12.83 -1.86
CA MET A 169 -1.53 -13.01 -1.69
C MET A 169 -2.21 -13.74 -2.85
N TYR A 170 -1.48 -14.58 -3.58
CA TYR A 170 -2.00 -15.34 -4.72
C TYR A 170 -1.77 -16.83 -4.51
N ASN A 171 -2.80 -17.63 -4.75
CA ASN A 171 -2.73 -19.09 -4.69
C ASN A 171 -2.99 -19.69 -6.08
N VAL A 172 -2.54 -20.93 -6.31
CA VAL A 172 -2.83 -21.66 -7.56
C VAL A 172 -4.34 -21.81 -7.71
N ALA A 173 -4.84 -21.42 -8.89
CA ALA A 173 -6.26 -21.55 -9.20
C ALA A 173 -6.62 -23.03 -9.38
N ASN A 174 -7.83 -23.41 -8.96
CA ASN A 174 -8.36 -24.73 -9.23
C ASN A 174 -8.51 -24.93 -10.77
N PRO A 175 -7.99 -26.02 -11.37
CA PRO A 175 -8.07 -26.28 -12.81
C PRO A 175 -9.50 -26.25 -13.40
N ASP A 176 -10.54 -26.44 -12.60
CA ASP A 176 -11.93 -26.38 -13.05
C ASP A 176 -12.46 -24.95 -13.30
N ALA A 177 -11.75 -23.92 -12.83
CA ALA A 177 -12.13 -22.52 -13.03
C ALA A 177 -11.75 -22.04 -14.46
N LYS A 178 -12.61 -22.34 -15.44
CA LYS A 178 -12.44 -21.93 -16.86
C LYS A 178 -12.75 -20.46 -17.17
N VAL A 179 -12.90 -19.59 -16.16
CA VAL A 179 -13.27 -18.18 -16.40
C VAL A 179 -12.05 -17.38 -16.84
N ILE A 180 -11.87 -17.22 -18.15
CA ILE A 180 -10.81 -16.36 -18.69
C ILE A 180 -11.24 -14.91 -18.51
N PRO A 181 -10.44 -14.05 -17.86
CA PRO A 181 -10.75 -12.62 -17.79
C PRO A 181 -10.78 -11.98 -19.18
N ASP A 182 -11.81 -11.19 -19.48
CA ASP A 182 -11.91 -10.40 -20.72
C ASP A 182 -10.81 -9.33 -20.82
N SER A 183 -10.27 -8.94 -19.67
CA SER A 183 -9.22 -7.93 -19.54
C SER A 183 -7.84 -8.57 -19.59
N PHE A 184 -6.99 -8.10 -20.50
CA PHE A 184 -5.65 -8.63 -20.68
C PHE A 184 -4.64 -7.60 -21.19
N VAL A 185 -3.36 -7.95 -21.04
CA VAL A 185 -2.23 -7.18 -21.58
C VAL A 185 -1.27 -8.13 -22.28
N THR A 186 -0.88 -7.79 -23.49
CA THR A 186 0.11 -8.54 -24.27
C THR A 186 1.33 -7.69 -24.58
N PHE A 187 2.50 -8.31 -24.54
CA PHE A 187 3.75 -7.69 -24.98
C PHE A 187 4.74 -8.75 -25.44
N ARG A 188 5.72 -8.33 -26.25
CA ARG A 188 6.80 -9.22 -26.69
C ARG A 188 7.83 -9.39 -25.59
N LEU A 189 8.19 -10.64 -25.32
CA LEU A 189 9.20 -11.01 -24.35
C LEU A 189 10.08 -12.11 -24.97
N ASN A 190 11.35 -11.82 -25.19
CA ASN A 190 12.28 -12.79 -25.78
C ASN A 190 13.11 -13.47 -24.69
N GLU A 191 12.47 -14.35 -23.91
CA GLU A 191 13.11 -15.03 -22.77
C GLU A 191 12.83 -16.53 -22.74
N LYS A 192 13.67 -17.27 -22.02
CA LYS A 192 13.52 -18.73 -21.87
C LYS A 192 12.46 -19.03 -20.79
N PRO A 193 11.53 -20.00 -21.02
CA PRO A 193 10.52 -20.40 -20.03
C PRO A 193 11.07 -20.72 -18.64
N MET A 194 12.22 -21.39 -18.56
CA MET A 194 12.88 -21.71 -17.28
C MET A 194 13.21 -20.47 -16.43
N ARG A 195 13.51 -19.32 -17.06
CA ARG A 195 13.74 -18.07 -16.32
C ARG A 195 12.44 -17.44 -15.83
N LEU A 196 11.32 -17.67 -16.53
CA LEU A 196 9.99 -17.26 -16.05
C LEU A 196 9.59 -18.06 -14.80
N GLU A 197 9.90 -19.35 -14.75
CA GLU A 197 9.73 -20.17 -13.55
C GLU A 197 10.58 -19.67 -12.39
N ALA A 198 11.85 -19.30 -12.65
CA ALA A 198 12.71 -18.70 -11.63
C ALA A 198 12.16 -17.37 -11.11
N TRP A 199 11.65 -16.50 -11.99
CA TRP A 199 10.97 -15.26 -11.59
C TRP A 199 9.72 -15.54 -10.75
N GLN A 200 8.90 -16.51 -11.17
CA GLN A 200 7.69 -16.91 -10.45
C GLN A 200 8.02 -17.36 -9.03
N ASN A 201 8.99 -18.28 -8.87
CA ASN A 201 9.37 -18.83 -7.57
C ASN A 201 9.95 -17.77 -6.61
N GLN A 202 10.53 -16.68 -7.13
CA GLN A 202 11.00 -15.57 -6.30
C GLN A 202 9.91 -14.59 -5.90
N ASN A 203 8.84 -14.47 -6.70
CA ASN A 203 7.83 -13.42 -6.53
C ASN A 203 6.48 -13.94 -6.01
N PHE A 204 6.23 -15.25 -6.06
CA PHE A 204 4.99 -15.90 -5.61
C PHE A 204 5.28 -17.03 -4.61
N LEU A 205 4.31 -17.29 -3.72
CA LEU A 205 4.33 -18.41 -2.77
C LEU A 205 3.67 -19.65 -3.38
N VAL A 206 4.12 -20.06 -4.57
CA VAL A 206 3.52 -21.19 -5.31
C VAL A 206 4.49 -22.36 -5.37
N ASN A 207 4.08 -23.50 -4.82
CA ASN A 207 4.79 -24.76 -4.97
C ASN A 207 4.39 -25.39 -6.31
N SER A 208 5.00 -24.97 -7.41
CA SER A 208 4.71 -25.59 -8.70
C SER A 208 5.40 -26.97 -8.79
N SER A 209 4.72 -28.03 -8.37
CA SER A 209 5.04 -29.36 -8.89
C SER A 209 4.64 -29.37 -10.38
N THR A 210 5.51 -29.90 -11.22
CA THR A 210 5.34 -29.94 -12.68
C THR A 210 4.05 -30.65 -13.14
N GLU A 211 3.40 -31.39 -12.24
CA GLU A 211 2.26 -32.28 -12.49
C GLU A 211 0.88 -31.58 -12.45
N GLU A 212 0.75 -30.40 -11.85
CA GLU A 212 -0.53 -29.64 -11.83
C GLU A 212 -0.71 -28.74 -13.06
N ARG A 213 0.20 -28.83 -14.03
CA ARG A 213 0.08 -28.15 -15.32
C ARG A 213 -1.00 -28.87 -16.14
N GLY A 214 -2.24 -28.38 -16.08
CA GLY A 214 -3.38 -28.85 -16.88
C GLY A 214 -3.23 -28.61 -18.39
N GLY A 215 -2.18 -29.14 -19.00
CA GLY A 215 -1.91 -29.13 -20.42
C GLY A 215 -1.02 -30.31 -20.78
N GLU A 216 -1.61 -31.32 -21.42
CA GLU A 216 -0.87 -32.33 -22.16
C GLU A 216 -0.02 -31.63 -23.23
N GLY A 217 1.31 -31.78 -23.17
CA GLY A 217 2.19 -31.33 -24.25
C GLY A 217 3.63 -31.04 -23.83
N PRO A 218 4.63 -31.81 -24.32
CA PRO A 218 6.04 -31.49 -24.16
C PRO A 218 6.45 -30.52 -25.28
N SER A 219 6.20 -29.24 -25.08
CA SER A 219 6.91 -28.21 -25.84
C SER A 219 7.63 -27.31 -24.86
N SER A 220 8.97 -27.35 -24.91
CA SER A 220 9.90 -26.50 -24.14
C SER A 220 9.68 -24.98 -24.36
N ALA A 221 8.70 -24.60 -25.19
CA ALA A 221 8.43 -23.23 -25.64
C ALA A 221 7.22 -22.54 -24.98
N GLU A 222 6.39 -23.25 -24.20
CA GLU A 222 5.18 -22.69 -23.59
C GLU A 222 5.22 -22.71 -22.06
N TRP A 223 4.76 -21.63 -21.43
CA TRP A 223 4.65 -21.53 -19.98
C TRP A 223 3.32 -20.87 -19.60
N ARG A 224 2.61 -21.46 -18.63
CA ARG A 224 1.30 -20.96 -18.19
C ARG A 224 1.11 -21.20 -16.71
N ILE A 225 0.57 -20.19 -16.02
CA ILE A 225 0.11 -20.30 -14.63
C ILE A 225 -1.21 -19.57 -14.45
N SER A 226 -2.10 -20.18 -13.69
CA SER A 226 -3.38 -19.57 -13.31
C SER A 226 -3.44 -19.48 -11.79
N LEU A 227 -3.71 -18.28 -11.31
CA LEU A 227 -3.70 -17.90 -9.91
C LEU A 227 -5.03 -17.25 -9.53
N THR A 228 -5.37 -17.31 -8.25
CA THR A 228 -6.51 -16.61 -7.65
C THR A 228 -6.01 -15.70 -6.54
N SER A 229 -6.44 -14.44 -6.58
CA SER A 229 -6.19 -13.46 -5.52
C SER A 229 -6.95 -13.85 -4.27
N LEU A 230 -6.24 -13.93 -3.15
CA LEU A 230 -6.81 -14.24 -1.84
C LEU A 230 -7.54 -13.04 -1.21
N ARG A 231 -7.38 -11.83 -1.78
CA ARG A 231 -7.99 -10.59 -1.27
C ARG A 231 -9.46 -10.47 -1.68
N ASP A 232 -9.72 -10.74 -2.96
CA ASP A 232 -10.99 -10.44 -3.63
C ASP A 232 -11.50 -11.59 -4.51
N GLY A 233 -10.77 -12.72 -4.58
CA GLY A 233 -11.13 -13.87 -5.41
C GLY A 233 -10.93 -13.66 -6.91
N SER A 234 -10.29 -12.56 -7.34
CA SER A 234 -10.07 -12.29 -8.76
C SER A 234 -9.05 -13.25 -9.37
N MET A 235 -9.25 -13.64 -10.63
CA MET A 235 -8.35 -14.53 -11.35
C MET A 235 -7.20 -13.75 -12.00
N LEU A 236 -6.00 -14.34 -11.95
CA LEU A 236 -4.79 -13.86 -12.61
C LEU A 236 -4.22 -15.00 -13.44
N GLN A 237 -4.12 -14.82 -14.75
CA GLN A 237 -3.54 -15.81 -15.64
C GLN A 237 -2.35 -15.20 -16.39
N LEU A 238 -1.23 -15.92 -16.35
CA LEU A 238 -0.03 -15.58 -17.09
C LEU A 238 0.22 -16.68 -18.12
N LYS A 239 0.33 -16.31 -19.39
CA LYS A 239 0.61 -17.23 -20.50
C LYS A 239 1.77 -16.67 -21.32
N TYR A 240 2.76 -17.50 -21.58
CA TYR A 240 3.88 -17.22 -22.47
C TYR A 240 3.87 -18.23 -23.60
N GLU A 241 3.77 -17.73 -24.83
CA GLU A 241 3.69 -18.53 -26.05
C GLU A 241 4.37 -17.78 -27.19
N SER A 242 5.27 -18.45 -27.92
CA SER A 242 5.90 -17.92 -29.13
C SER A 242 6.51 -16.51 -28.98
N GLY A 243 7.19 -16.24 -27.85
CA GLY A 243 7.83 -14.94 -27.58
C GLY A 243 6.87 -13.80 -27.20
N THR A 244 5.58 -14.12 -26.96
CA THR A 244 4.57 -13.18 -26.49
C THR A 244 4.10 -13.58 -25.10
N MET A 245 4.11 -12.61 -24.19
CA MET A 245 3.58 -12.75 -22.83
C MET A 245 2.20 -12.11 -22.77
N THR A 246 1.22 -12.85 -22.26
CA THR A 246 -0.16 -12.44 -22.03
C THR A 246 -0.46 -12.50 -20.55
N ILE A 247 -0.92 -11.39 -19.99
CA ILE A 247 -1.34 -11.24 -18.58
C ILE A 247 -2.83 -10.94 -18.59
N ALA A 248 -3.66 -11.89 -18.21
CA ALA A 248 -5.10 -11.71 -18.09
C ALA A 248 -5.49 -11.49 -16.62
N THR A 249 -6.09 -10.35 -16.33
CA THR A 249 -6.56 -9.96 -14.99
C THR A 249 -7.59 -8.83 -15.12
N PRO A 250 -8.63 -8.80 -14.26
CA PRO A 250 -9.55 -7.67 -14.25
C PRO A 250 -8.90 -6.36 -13.79
N HIS A 251 -7.77 -6.44 -13.06
CA HIS A 251 -7.14 -5.29 -12.40
C HIS A 251 -5.92 -4.78 -13.17
N MET A 252 -6.06 -3.58 -13.75
CA MET A 252 -4.98 -2.94 -14.51
C MET A 252 -3.73 -2.64 -13.65
N GLY A 253 -3.91 -2.37 -12.36
CA GLY A 253 -2.80 -2.13 -11.44
C GLY A 253 -1.91 -3.35 -11.23
N ILE A 254 -2.51 -4.54 -11.04
CA ILE A 254 -1.79 -5.81 -10.85
C ILE A 254 -1.02 -6.16 -12.13
N ALA A 255 -1.64 -6.03 -13.30
CA ALA A 255 -0.96 -6.23 -14.58
C ALA A 255 0.27 -5.33 -14.70
N ALA A 256 0.16 -4.06 -14.32
CA ALA A 256 1.28 -3.12 -14.33
C ALA A 256 2.40 -3.55 -13.36
N ASP A 257 2.07 -3.97 -12.15
CA ASP A 257 3.06 -4.40 -11.15
C ASP A 257 3.83 -5.65 -11.60
N ILE A 258 3.12 -6.59 -12.25
CA ILE A 258 3.73 -7.78 -12.84
C ILE A 258 4.68 -7.39 -13.98
N ILE A 259 4.25 -6.56 -14.93
CA ILE A 259 5.11 -6.10 -16.05
C ILE A 259 6.36 -5.39 -15.52
N GLN A 260 6.21 -4.49 -14.55
CA GLN A 260 7.35 -3.79 -13.95
C GLN A 260 8.30 -4.76 -13.23
N SER A 261 7.76 -5.77 -12.52
CA SER A 261 8.59 -6.78 -11.84
C SER A 261 9.33 -7.68 -12.83
N LEU A 262 8.70 -8.07 -13.94
CA LEU A 262 9.32 -8.82 -15.03
C LEU A 262 10.43 -8.00 -15.67
N ALA A 263 10.17 -6.74 -15.99
CA ALA A 263 11.15 -5.85 -16.56
C ALA A 263 12.36 -5.63 -15.65
N GLN A 264 12.13 -5.49 -14.34
CA GLN A 264 13.19 -5.38 -13.34
C GLN A 264 14.02 -6.67 -13.26
N PHE A 265 13.37 -7.84 -13.24
CA PHE A 265 14.05 -9.14 -13.13
C PHE A 265 14.88 -9.48 -14.38
N PHE A 266 14.37 -9.16 -15.57
CA PHE A 266 15.04 -9.42 -16.84
C PHE A 266 15.93 -8.26 -17.32
N ASN A 267 16.01 -7.15 -16.56
CA ASN A 267 16.72 -5.93 -16.94
C ASN A 267 16.29 -5.36 -18.31
N LEU A 268 14.98 -5.37 -18.59
CA LEU A 268 14.43 -4.85 -19.84
C LEU A 268 14.37 -3.32 -19.80
N THR A 269 15.00 -2.68 -20.78
CA THR A 269 15.08 -1.22 -20.87
C THR A 269 13.81 -0.59 -21.44
N ALA A 270 13.10 -1.31 -22.32
CA ALA A 270 11.88 -0.84 -22.95
C ALA A 270 10.87 -1.97 -23.16
N ILE A 271 9.60 -1.71 -22.84
CA ILE A 271 8.48 -2.60 -23.13
C ILE A 271 7.35 -1.76 -23.70
N GLN A 272 6.87 -2.16 -24.88
CA GLN A 272 5.61 -1.71 -25.44
C GLN A 272 4.58 -2.82 -25.24
N SER A 273 3.40 -2.43 -24.75
CA SER A 273 2.30 -3.36 -24.46
C SER A 273 1.02 -2.91 -25.16
N PHE A 274 0.24 -3.92 -25.54
CA PHE A 274 -1.15 -3.79 -25.95
C PHE A 274 -2.03 -4.20 -24.77
N ALA A 275 -2.96 -3.34 -24.37
CA ALA A 275 -3.82 -3.55 -23.21
C ALA A 275 -5.28 -3.44 -23.60
N GLU A 276 -6.12 -4.35 -23.10
CA GLU A 276 -7.57 -4.31 -23.25
C GLU A 276 -8.20 -4.46 -21.87
N PHE A 277 -8.84 -3.41 -21.37
CA PHE A 277 -9.56 -3.38 -20.08
C PHE A 277 -10.94 -2.73 -20.24
N PRO A 278 -11.95 -3.45 -20.77
CA PRO A 278 -13.26 -2.88 -21.14
C PRO A 278 -13.94 -2.14 -19.98
N ASN A 279 -13.96 -2.74 -18.79
CA ASN A 279 -14.57 -2.15 -17.60
C ASN A 279 -13.86 -0.86 -17.14
N VAL A 280 -12.53 -0.79 -17.30
CA VAL A 280 -11.76 0.41 -16.98
C VAL A 280 -12.06 1.53 -17.98
N TYR A 281 -12.25 1.21 -19.26
CA TYR A 281 -12.60 2.20 -20.28
C TYR A 281 -14.00 2.76 -20.08
N LEU A 282 -14.97 1.93 -19.70
CA LEU A 282 -16.32 2.37 -19.34
C LEU A 282 -16.28 3.30 -18.12
N ASN A 283 -15.62 2.86 -17.04
CA ASN A 283 -15.45 3.67 -15.84
C ASN A 283 -14.74 5.00 -16.13
N LEU A 284 -13.70 5.00 -16.97
CA LEU A 284 -13.00 6.22 -17.37
C LEU A 284 -13.92 7.20 -18.11
N ARG A 285 -14.82 6.70 -18.96
CA ARG A 285 -15.82 7.52 -19.66
C ARG A 285 -16.80 8.15 -18.67
N ASP A 286 -17.29 7.37 -17.71
CA ASP A 286 -18.20 7.86 -16.67
C ASP A 286 -17.53 8.90 -15.76
N LEU A 287 -16.27 8.66 -15.36
CA LEU A 287 -15.49 9.59 -14.56
C LEU A 287 -15.27 10.92 -15.29
N LEU A 288 -14.98 10.91 -16.60
CA LEU A 288 -14.79 12.13 -17.38
C LEU A 288 -16.10 12.93 -17.54
N ASN A 289 -17.22 12.26 -17.82
CA ASN A 289 -18.54 12.90 -17.86
C ASN A 289 -18.88 13.53 -16.50
N LYS A 290 -18.61 12.80 -15.41
CA LYS A 290 -18.81 13.28 -14.04
C LYS A 290 -17.94 14.49 -13.72
N VAL A 291 -16.70 14.56 -14.21
CA VAL A 291 -15.84 15.75 -14.05
C VAL A 291 -16.50 16.97 -14.70
N ASP A 292 -17.02 16.84 -15.92
CA ASP A 292 -17.67 17.94 -16.62
C ASP A 292 -18.90 18.45 -15.85
N GLU A 293 -19.74 17.56 -15.32
CA GLU A 293 -20.89 17.93 -14.48
C GLU A 293 -20.46 18.65 -13.19
N LEU A 294 -19.47 18.10 -12.46
CA LEU A 294 -18.96 18.68 -11.22
C LEU A 294 -18.31 20.05 -11.45
N GLN A 295 -17.63 20.25 -12.58
CA GLN A 295 -17.05 21.53 -12.98
C GLN A 295 -18.14 22.56 -13.31
N GLN A 296 -19.18 22.18 -14.04
CA GLN A 296 -20.32 23.06 -14.31
C GLN A 296 -21.04 23.48 -13.03
N ASN A 297 -21.25 22.54 -12.11
CA ASN A 297 -21.84 22.82 -10.80
C ASN A 297 -20.96 23.76 -9.96
N ALA A 298 -19.64 23.57 -9.98
CA ALA A 298 -18.70 24.45 -9.30
C ALA A 298 -18.75 25.89 -9.84
N ALA A 299 -18.88 26.06 -11.16
CA ALA A 299 -19.02 27.38 -11.78
C ALA A 299 -20.33 28.07 -11.35
N LYS A 300 -21.46 27.34 -11.39
CA LYS A 300 -22.77 27.85 -10.93
C LYS A 300 -22.77 28.25 -9.46
N MET A 301 -22.22 27.40 -8.59
CA MET A 301 -22.11 27.70 -7.15
C MET A 301 -21.21 28.91 -6.88
N SER A 302 -20.15 29.10 -7.67
CA SER A 302 -19.25 30.25 -7.51
C SER A 302 -19.92 31.57 -7.91
N ALA A 303 -20.75 31.56 -8.97
CA ALA A 303 -21.56 32.72 -9.34
C ALA A 303 -22.56 33.07 -8.23
N ASN A 304 -23.32 32.08 -7.73
CA ASN A 304 -24.28 32.29 -6.64
C ASN A 304 -23.62 32.87 -5.37
N VAL A 305 -22.43 32.38 -4.99
CA VAL A 305 -21.69 32.91 -3.83
C VAL A 305 -21.28 34.36 -4.03
N ALA A 306 -20.86 34.73 -5.25
CA ALA A 306 -20.51 36.12 -5.57
C ALA A 306 -21.73 37.06 -5.47
N ASP A 307 -22.88 36.63 -6.00
CA ASP A 307 -24.14 37.39 -5.92
C ASP A 307 -24.61 37.54 -4.47
N THR A 308 -24.58 36.44 -3.70
CA THR A 308 -24.94 36.44 -2.28
C THR A 308 -24.02 37.35 -1.47
N ALA A 309 -22.71 37.36 -1.76
CA ALA A 309 -21.75 38.24 -1.11
C ALA A 309 -21.95 39.74 -1.46
N ASN A 310 -22.46 40.05 -2.66
CA ASN A 310 -22.86 41.41 -3.02
C ASN A 310 -24.11 41.84 -2.23
N VAL A 311 -25.11 40.96 -2.10
CA VAL A 311 -26.32 41.20 -1.30
C VAL A 311 -25.97 41.44 0.18
N ILE A 312 -25.11 40.62 0.77
CA ILE A 312 -24.66 40.78 2.17
C ILE A 312 -23.99 42.15 2.37
N ARG A 313 -23.10 42.57 1.46
CA ARG A 313 -22.46 43.89 1.52
C ARG A 313 -23.49 45.02 1.47
N GLY A 314 -24.49 44.93 0.59
CA GLY A 314 -25.58 45.89 0.50
C GLY A 314 -26.41 45.98 1.79
N LEU A 315 -26.82 44.83 2.33
CA LEU A 315 -27.60 44.74 3.56
C LEU A 315 -26.84 45.26 4.79
N ILE A 316 -25.52 45.04 4.88
CA ILE A 316 -24.69 45.58 5.96
C ILE A 316 -24.68 47.11 5.92
N VAL A 317 -24.55 47.71 4.73
CA VAL A 317 -24.58 49.17 4.57
C VAL A 317 -25.96 49.74 4.95
N GLN A 318 -27.05 49.11 4.51
CA GLN A 318 -28.42 49.51 4.86
C GLN A 318 -28.72 49.37 6.36
N ALA A 319 -28.23 48.29 6.98
CA ALA A 319 -28.35 48.09 8.41
C ALA A 319 -27.59 49.18 9.19
N GLU A 320 -26.39 49.55 8.76
CA GLU A 320 -25.62 50.60 9.43
C GLU A 320 -26.26 51.98 9.27
N ASP A 321 -26.80 52.30 8.09
CA ASP A 321 -27.54 53.56 7.87
C ASP A 321 -28.80 53.65 8.75
N SER A 322 -29.59 52.56 8.80
CA SER A 322 -30.77 52.46 9.67
C SER A 322 -30.41 52.57 11.16
N ARG A 323 -29.24 52.05 11.56
CA ARG A 323 -28.70 52.17 12.92
C ARG A 323 -28.36 53.62 13.26
N LEU A 324 -27.70 54.34 12.35
CA LEU A 324 -27.34 55.75 12.52
C LEU A 324 -28.57 56.66 12.62
N LEU A 325 -29.61 56.38 11.82
CA LEU A 325 -30.88 57.11 11.81
C LEU A 325 -31.88 56.69 12.90
N GLN A 326 -31.53 55.69 13.72
CA GLN A 326 -32.36 55.11 14.79
C GLN A 326 -33.69 54.47 14.34
N TYR A 327 -33.80 54.05 13.08
CA TYR A 327 -34.95 53.31 12.56
C TYR A 327 -34.88 51.83 12.93
N MET A 328 -35.31 51.51 14.16
CA MET A 328 -35.16 50.17 14.77
C MET A 328 -35.98 49.07 14.09
N LYS A 329 -37.07 49.41 13.39
CA LYS A 329 -37.85 48.42 12.62
C LYS A 329 -37.08 47.95 11.40
N ASP A 330 -36.61 48.88 10.59
CA ASP A 330 -35.85 48.61 9.36
C ASP A 330 -34.53 47.90 9.67
N LEU A 331 -33.88 48.27 10.78
CA LEU A 331 -32.71 47.56 11.31
C LEU A 331 -33.00 46.07 11.57
N ARG A 332 -34.11 45.76 12.25
CA ARG A 332 -34.49 44.38 12.59
C ARG A 332 -34.82 43.57 11.34
N GLU A 333 -35.47 44.18 10.35
CA GLU A 333 -35.75 43.55 9.05
C GLU A 333 -34.45 43.26 8.28
N CYS A 334 -33.51 44.21 8.23
CA CYS A 334 -32.21 44.01 7.60
C CYS A 334 -31.42 42.86 8.24
N TYR A 335 -31.39 42.78 9.58
CA TYR A 335 -30.73 41.66 10.26
C TYR A 335 -31.44 40.32 10.06
N SER A 336 -32.77 40.31 9.97
CA SER A 336 -33.53 39.10 9.63
C SER A 336 -33.16 38.60 8.23
N HIS A 337 -33.10 39.50 7.24
CA HIS A 337 -32.64 39.16 5.89
C HIS A 337 -31.17 38.71 5.87
N LEU A 338 -30.28 39.39 6.59
CA LEU A 338 -28.88 38.97 6.71
C LEU A 338 -28.76 37.56 7.30
N GLN A 339 -29.56 37.22 8.31
CA GLN A 339 -29.55 35.89 8.91
C GLN A 339 -30.02 34.81 7.92
N GLN A 340 -31.07 35.08 7.14
CA GLN A 340 -31.54 34.17 6.08
C GLN A 340 -30.45 33.95 5.02
N VAL A 341 -29.90 35.05 4.49
CA VAL A 341 -28.86 35.01 3.46
C VAL A 341 -27.58 34.31 3.97
N ASN A 342 -27.22 34.50 5.24
CA ASN A 342 -26.07 33.83 5.84
C ASN A 342 -26.30 32.32 6.01
N ASN A 343 -27.50 31.89 6.42
CA ASN A 343 -27.84 30.47 6.50
C ASN A 343 -27.78 29.80 5.12
N ASP A 344 -28.29 30.47 4.09
CA ASP A 344 -28.21 30.00 2.71
C ASP A 344 -26.76 29.95 2.21
N LEU A 345 -25.93 30.93 2.56
CA LEU A 345 -24.50 30.93 2.22
C LEU A 345 -23.74 29.76 2.87
N ILE A 346 -24.01 29.47 4.14
CA ILE A 346 -23.41 28.33 4.86
C ILE A 346 -23.81 27.02 4.19
N ARG A 347 -25.10 26.85 3.84
CA ARG A 347 -25.59 25.68 3.13
C ARG A 347 -24.92 25.54 1.76
N ASN A 348 -24.85 26.61 0.98
CA ASN A 348 -24.16 26.62 -0.32
C ASN A 348 -22.67 26.32 -0.18
N TYR A 349 -22.01 26.81 0.87
CA TYR A 349 -20.62 26.49 1.17
C TYR A 349 -20.43 25.00 1.46
N SER A 350 -21.31 24.37 2.26
CA SER A 350 -21.24 22.93 2.51
C SER A 350 -21.41 22.10 1.23
N LEU A 351 -22.34 22.50 0.35
CA LEU A 351 -22.54 21.85 -0.96
C LEU A 351 -21.33 22.03 -1.87
N ARG A 352 -20.74 23.23 -1.89
CA ARG A 352 -19.52 23.52 -2.65
C ARG A 352 -18.34 22.68 -2.16
N SER A 353 -18.18 22.56 -0.84
CA SER A 353 -17.13 21.74 -0.23
C SER A 353 -17.30 20.26 -0.59
N ALA A 354 -18.52 19.73 -0.51
CA ALA A 354 -18.84 18.37 -0.93
C ALA A 354 -18.55 18.13 -2.43
N ASN A 355 -19.04 19.01 -3.30
CA ASN A 355 -18.80 18.97 -4.75
C ASN A 355 -17.29 19.03 -5.08
N HIS A 356 -16.53 19.88 -4.38
CA HIS A 356 -15.09 19.99 -4.57
C HIS A 356 -14.35 18.73 -4.10
N LYS A 357 -14.74 18.15 -2.95
CA LYS A 357 -14.18 16.89 -2.46
C LYS A 357 -14.41 15.75 -3.45
N GLU A 358 -15.61 15.67 -4.01
CA GLU A 358 -15.97 14.68 -5.02
C GLU A 358 -15.18 14.88 -6.32
N LEU A 359 -15.04 16.13 -6.80
CA LEU A 359 -14.24 16.47 -7.97
C LEU A 359 -12.77 16.04 -7.79
N LEU A 360 -12.17 16.34 -6.63
CA LEU A 360 -10.79 15.93 -6.32
C LEU A 360 -10.65 14.41 -6.32
N GLN A 361 -11.64 13.68 -5.78
CA GLN A 361 -11.62 12.22 -5.77
C GLN A 361 -11.70 11.64 -7.19
N THR A 362 -12.60 12.16 -8.02
CA THR A 362 -12.74 11.75 -9.43
C THR A 362 -11.46 12.04 -10.22
N LEU A 363 -10.84 13.21 -10.03
CA LEU A 363 -9.56 13.56 -10.67
C LEU A 363 -8.40 12.65 -10.21
N ARG A 364 -8.36 12.29 -8.92
CA ARG A 364 -7.39 11.31 -8.40
C ARG A 364 -7.58 9.94 -9.05
N ASN A 365 -8.82 9.49 -9.19
CA ASN A 365 -9.12 8.21 -9.84
C ASN A 365 -8.66 8.20 -11.31
N ILE A 366 -8.93 9.27 -12.07
CA ILE A 366 -8.45 9.41 -13.46
C ILE A 366 -6.92 9.39 -13.52
N ASN A 367 -6.25 10.14 -12.63
CA ASN A 367 -4.80 10.15 -12.56
C ASN A 367 -4.21 8.78 -12.21
N ASN A 368 -4.85 8.02 -11.32
CA ASN A 368 -4.44 6.65 -11.01
C ASN A 368 -4.57 5.73 -12.24
N ILE A 369 -5.66 5.83 -13.00
CA ILE A 369 -5.83 5.07 -14.26
C ILE A 369 -4.73 5.43 -15.26
N VAL A 370 -4.43 6.71 -15.45
CA VAL A 370 -3.33 7.16 -16.34
C VAL A 370 -1.98 6.65 -15.86
N GLN A 371 -1.73 6.68 -14.54
CA GLN A 371 -0.50 6.17 -13.96
C GLN A 371 -0.38 4.67 -14.18
N HIS A 372 -1.43 3.88 -13.94
CA HIS A 372 -1.45 2.45 -14.21
C HIS A 372 -1.22 2.16 -15.69
N ALA A 373 -1.88 2.89 -16.60
CA ALA A 373 -1.68 2.76 -18.05
C ALA A 373 -0.23 3.04 -18.49
N SER A 374 0.42 4.03 -17.87
CA SER A 374 1.84 4.30 -18.11
C SER A 374 2.74 3.18 -17.59
N ARG A 375 2.41 2.60 -16.41
CA ARG A 375 3.15 1.50 -15.77
C ARG A 375 2.93 0.14 -16.45
N LEU A 376 2.00 0.02 -17.39
CA LEU A 376 1.95 -1.13 -18.29
C LEU A 376 3.12 -1.16 -19.28
N ARG A 377 3.94 -0.10 -19.32
CA ARG A 377 5.08 0.07 -20.22
C ARG A 377 6.34 0.43 -19.45
N VAL A 378 7.50 0.22 -20.06
CA VAL A 378 8.81 0.41 -19.43
C VAL A 378 9.70 1.25 -20.33
N GLY A 379 10.54 2.09 -19.73
CA GLY A 379 11.46 2.97 -20.45
C GLY A 379 10.78 4.23 -20.98
N LYS A 380 11.20 4.69 -22.15
CA LYS A 380 10.74 5.95 -22.75
C LYS A 380 9.23 5.97 -23.02
N THR A 381 8.67 4.84 -23.48
CA THR A 381 7.24 4.68 -23.80
C THR A 381 6.31 4.95 -22.62
N LYS A 382 6.76 4.73 -21.39
CA LYS A 382 6.02 5.08 -20.16
C LYS A 382 5.78 6.59 -20.06
N ASN A 383 6.80 7.40 -20.29
CA ASN A 383 6.72 8.85 -20.21
C ASN A 383 5.91 9.42 -21.38
N ASP A 384 6.12 8.87 -22.57
CA ASP A 384 5.40 9.29 -23.79
C ASP A 384 3.89 9.08 -23.62
N VAL A 385 3.46 7.89 -23.16
CA VAL A 385 2.04 7.59 -22.89
C VAL A 385 1.47 8.50 -21.80
N ALA A 386 2.21 8.77 -20.72
CA ALA A 386 1.75 9.69 -19.69
C ALA A 386 1.53 11.11 -20.23
N SER A 387 2.40 11.58 -21.14
CA SER A 387 2.24 12.87 -21.80
C SER A 387 1.02 12.89 -22.75
N LEU A 388 0.86 11.85 -23.57
CA LEU A 388 -0.23 11.72 -24.53
C LEU A 388 -1.60 11.63 -23.82
N CYS A 389 -1.69 10.87 -22.73
CA CYS A 389 -2.90 10.82 -21.91
C CYS A 389 -3.26 12.19 -21.34
N ARG A 390 -2.29 12.97 -20.85
CA ARG A 390 -2.54 14.33 -20.34
C ARG A 390 -3.02 15.27 -21.45
N THR A 391 -2.42 15.19 -22.63
CA THR A 391 -2.85 15.97 -23.80
C THR A 391 -4.26 15.57 -24.25
N ALA A 392 -4.59 14.27 -24.26
CA ALA A 392 -5.93 13.79 -24.60
C ALA A 392 -6.99 14.25 -23.60
N ILE A 393 -6.66 14.27 -22.30
CA ILE A 393 -7.54 14.81 -21.24
C ILE A 393 -7.73 16.32 -21.43
N ALA A 394 -6.65 17.07 -21.69
CA ALA A 394 -6.73 18.52 -21.92
C ALA A 394 -7.60 18.86 -23.15
N ASN A 395 -7.52 18.05 -24.20
CA ASN A 395 -8.30 18.20 -25.43
C ASN A 395 -9.70 17.56 -25.36
N LYS A 396 -10.11 17.02 -24.19
CA LYS A 396 -11.38 16.30 -23.98
C LYS A 396 -11.66 15.17 -24.98
N ASN A 397 -10.62 14.54 -25.52
CA ASN A 397 -10.76 13.48 -26.51
C ASN A 397 -10.68 12.10 -25.84
N ILE A 398 -11.85 11.59 -25.43
CA ILE A 398 -11.98 10.30 -24.74
C ILE A 398 -11.53 9.14 -25.62
N ASN A 399 -11.84 9.17 -26.91
CA ASN A 399 -11.51 8.08 -27.84
C ASN A 399 -9.99 7.98 -28.05
N LEU A 400 -9.33 9.13 -28.19
CA LEU A 400 -7.87 9.20 -28.24
C LEU A 400 -7.25 8.68 -26.93
N LEU A 401 -7.79 9.08 -25.77
CA LEU A 401 -7.31 8.60 -24.48
C LEU A 401 -7.38 7.07 -24.36
N ILE A 402 -8.52 6.47 -24.73
CA ILE A 402 -8.70 5.01 -24.71
C ILE A 402 -7.73 4.34 -25.69
N LYS A 403 -7.60 4.86 -26.91
CA LYS A 403 -6.67 4.33 -27.92
C LYS A 403 -5.22 4.38 -27.41
N THR A 404 -4.80 5.49 -26.82
CA THR A 404 -3.47 5.66 -26.24
C THR A 404 -3.23 4.69 -25.08
N ILE A 405 -4.23 4.44 -24.22
CA ILE A 405 -4.10 3.42 -23.16
C ILE A 405 -3.94 2.03 -23.78
N LYS A 406 -4.73 1.70 -24.80
CA LYS A 406 -4.73 0.40 -25.49
C LYS A 406 -3.40 0.11 -26.18
N THR A 407 -2.97 0.95 -27.12
CA THR A 407 -1.82 0.66 -28.01
C THR A 407 -0.54 1.37 -27.60
N GLY A 408 -0.64 2.45 -26.82
CA GLY A 408 0.49 3.32 -26.49
C GLY A 408 0.78 4.37 -27.56
N GLU A 409 -0.08 4.47 -28.57
CA GLU A 409 0.08 5.36 -29.72
C GLU A 409 -1.11 6.34 -29.82
N ALA A 410 -0.88 7.48 -30.50
CA ALA A 410 -1.91 8.48 -30.76
C ALA A 410 -2.88 8.03 -31.87
#